data_AF-A0AA43JA38-F1
#
_entry.id   AF-A0AA43JA38-F1
#
_cell.length_a   1.000
_cell.length_b   1.000
_cell.length_c   1.000
_cell.angle_alpha   90.00
_cell.angle_beta   90.00
_cell.angle_gamma   90.00
#
_symmetry.space_group_name_H-M   'P 1'
#
loop_
_entity.id
_entity.type
_entity.pdbx_description
1 polymer ?
#
loop_
_entity_poly.entity_id
_entity_poly.type
_entity_poly.pdbx_seq_one_letter_code
_entity_poly.pdbx_strand_id
1 'polypeptide(L)'
;MNRNQLIAGAAWVIGAWLAPMSGMAAESSVSAEKVVKEAQETIEATRQYTVQQKETFQRKAQEELAVMQQQILELRAKVEKASDSTRADLQQSLNELEKKKDGVREKLDELKYATDAKWHEVRERMNSALDEVKRSYRRLLAHLP
;
A
#
# COMPACT_ATOMS: atom_id res chain seq x y z
N MET A 1 18.35 42.44 12.59
CA MET A 1 17.20 42.11 13.45
C MET A 1 16.12 43.14 13.20
N ASN A 2 15.04 42.76 12.49
CA ASN A 2 13.65 43.16 12.73
C ASN A 2 12.73 42.41 11.75
N ARG A 3 11.65 41.90 12.34
CA ARG A 3 10.60 41.02 11.79
C ARG A 3 9.41 41.86 11.30
N ASN A 4 8.45 41.14 10.70
CA ASN A 4 7.05 41.48 10.41
C ASN A 4 6.79 42.16 9.06
N GLN A 5 5.76 41.86 8.25
CA GLN A 5 4.61 40.94 8.21
C GLN A 5 4.07 40.97 6.75
N LEU A 6 3.29 39.95 6.35
CA LEU A 6 2.07 39.92 5.52
C LEU A 6 1.84 41.06 4.49
N ILE A 7 1.32 40.85 3.27
CA ILE A 7 -0.06 40.43 2.96
C ILE A 7 -0.13 40.07 1.45
N ALA A 8 -1.01 39.11 1.17
CA ALA A 8 -1.70 38.80 -0.08
C ALA A 8 -1.73 39.84 -1.22
N GLY A 9 -1.77 39.35 -2.45
CA GLY A 9 -2.24 40.14 -3.58
C GLY A 9 -1.99 39.47 -4.91
N ALA A 10 -3.03 38.86 -5.46
CA ALA A 10 -3.09 38.39 -6.83
C ALA A 10 -2.92 39.52 -7.87
N ALA A 11 -2.64 39.10 -9.11
CA ALA A 11 -2.67 39.85 -10.37
C ALA A 11 -1.43 40.74 -10.61
N TRP A 12 -0.85 40.82 -11.81
CA TRP A 12 -1.50 41.06 -13.09
C TRP A 12 -0.75 40.41 -14.27
N VAL A 13 -1.55 39.90 -15.21
CA VAL A 13 -1.18 39.74 -16.62
C VAL A 13 -0.80 41.12 -17.16
N ILE A 14 0.44 41.27 -17.63
CA ILE A 14 0.85 42.35 -18.54
C ILE A 14 1.64 41.60 -19.63
N GLY A 15 1.07 41.40 -20.81
CA GLY A 15 0.69 42.47 -21.74
C GLY A 15 1.72 42.40 -22.87
N ALA A 16 1.42 41.54 -23.85
CA ALA A 16 2.24 41.38 -25.04
C ALA A 16 2.34 42.71 -25.81
N TRP A 17 3.57 43.19 -25.99
CA TRP A 17 3.88 44.24 -26.95
C TRP A 17 4.96 43.72 -27.89
N LEU A 18 4.61 43.61 -29.16
CA LEU A 18 5.46 43.19 -30.27
C LEU A 18 6.33 44.36 -30.75
N ALA A 19 7.64 44.14 -30.85
CA ALA A 19 8.55 44.88 -31.74
C ALA A 19 9.58 43.89 -32.35
N PRO A 20 10.08 44.13 -33.58
CA PRO A 20 10.61 43.07 -34.45
C PRO A 20 12.13 42.84 -34.42
N MET A 21 12.51 41.56 -34.35
CA MET A 21 13.57 40.80 -35.05
C MET A 21 14.98 41.39 -35.28
N SER A 22 16.01 40.81 -34.61
CA SER A 22 17.30 40.38 -35.20
C SER A 22 18.21 39.72 -34.15
N GLY A 23 18.73 38.51 -34.44
CA GLY A 23 19.67 37.76 -33.59
C GLY A 23 19.14 36.35 -33.25
N MET A 24 19.14 35.41 -34.19
CA MET A 24 20.28 34.52 -34.48
C MET A 24 20.60 33.58 -33.30
N ALA A 25 20.01 32.39 -33.40
CA ALA A 25 20.52 31.07 -33.00
C ALA A 25 20.96 30.82 -31.54
N ALA A 26 20.36 29.75 -31.00
CA ALA A 26 20.84 28.91 -29.89
C ALA A 26 20.51 29.34 -28.46
N GLU A 27 19.23 29.30 -28.06
CA GLU A 27 18.83 29.07 -26.66
C GLU A 27 17.62 28.13 -26.50
N SER A 28 17.25 27.37 -27.54
CA SER A 28 16.03 26.54 -27.52
C SER A 28 16.24 25.09 -27.07
N SER A 29 17.46 24.60 -26.88
CA SER A 29 17.69 23.23 -26.37
C SER A 29 17.80 23.17 -24.85
N VAL A 30 18.43 24.17 -24.21
CA VAL A 30 18.67 24.14 -22.75
C VAL A 30 17.39 24.39 -21.93
N SER A 31 16.40 25.12 -22.47
CA SER A 31 15.14 25.37 -21.76
C SER A 31 14.15 24.20 -21.86
N ALA A 32 14.01 23.58 -23.03
CA ALA A 32 13.10 22.45 -23.22
C ALA A 32 13.58 21.17 -22.51
N GLU A 33 14.89 20.87 -22.54
CA GLU A 33 15.45 19.73 -21.83
C GLU A 33 15.44 19.90 -20.30
N LYS A 34 15.61 21.13 -19.81
CA LYS A 34 15.58 21.44 -18.37
C LYS A 34 14.15 21.46 -17.81
N VAL A 35 13.16 21.93 -18.57
CA VAL A 35 11.74 21.87 -18.19
C VAL A 35 11.23 20.42 -18.17
N VAL A 36 11.67 19.54 -19.08
CA VAL A 36 11.30 18.11 -19.06
C VAL A 36 11.94 17.36 -17.90
N LYS A 37 13.18 17.70 -17.52
CA LYS A 37 13.86 17.14 -16.33
C LYS A 37 13.22 17.59 -15.02
N GLU A 38 12.92 18.88 -14.88
CA GLU A 38 12.25 19.43 -13.69
C GLU A 38 10.78 18.94 -13.59
N ALA A 39 10.11 18.68 -14.72
CA ALA A 39 8.78 18.07 -14.76
C ALA A 39 8.79 16.55 -14.43
N GLN A 40 9.85 15.81 -14.78
CA GLN A 40 10.03 14.41 -14.37
C GLN A 40 10.32 14.29 -12.86
N GLU A 41 11.11 15.20 -12.30
CA GLU A 41 11.41 15.26 -10.86
C GLU A 41 10.17 15.62 -10.00
N THR A 42 9.15 16.25 -10.58
CA THR A 42 7.92 16.64 -9.86
C THR A 42 6.82 15.56 -9.89
N ILE A 43 6.87 14.61 -10.83
CA ILE A 43 5.92 13.47 -10.90
C ILE A 43 6.32 12.35 -9.92
N GLU A 44 7.62 12.16 -9.63
CA GLU A 44 8.11 11.28 -8.55
C GLU A 44 7.71 11.78 -7.14
N ALA A 45 7.37 13.07 -7.02
CA ALA A 45 7.04 13.73 -5.77
C ALA A 45 5.61 13.50 -5.25
N THR A 46 4.72 12.81 -6.00
CA THR A 46 3.43 12.35 -5.44
C THR A 46 3.57 10.95 -4.82
N ARG A 47 4.48 10.87 -3.84
CA ARG A 47 4.74 9.77 -2.90
C ARG A 47 4.42 8.36 -3.40
N GLN A 48 5.25 7.83 -4.29
CA GLN A 48 5.43 6.39 -4.34
C GLN A 48 5.97 5.92 -2.98
N TYR A 49 5.49 4.77 -2.51
CA TYR A 49 5.94 4.18 -1.25
C TYR A 49 7.46 3.94 -1.34
N THR A 50 8.26 4.46 -0.40
CA THR A 50 9.72 4.27 -0.48
C THR A 50 10.07 2.79 -0.34
N VAL A 51 11.16 2.34 -0.98
CA VAL A 51 11.62 0.94 -0.92
C VAL A 51 11.69 0.42 0.51
N GLN A 52 12.28 1.19 1.43
CA GLN A 52 12.37 0.85 2.85
C GLN A 52 10.99 0.66 3.52
N GLN A 53 10.00 1.49 3.18
CA GLN A 53 8.66 1.35 3.72
C GLN A 53 7.95 0.11 3.16
N LYS A 54 8.19 -0.23 1.89
CA LYS A 54 7.67 -1.45 1.25
C LYS A 54 8.24 -2.70 1.91
N GLU A 55 9.56 -2.76 2.07
CA GLU A 55 10.25 -3.86 2.74
C GLU A 55 9.80 -4.02 4.19
N THR A 56 9.67 -2.91 4.92
CA THR A 56 9.19 -2.93 6.31
C THR A 56 7.76 -3.48 6.39
N PHE A 57 6.89 -3.09 5.46
CA PHE A 57 5.53 -3.59 5.40
C PHE A 57 5.49 -5.09 5.04
N GLN A 58 6.26 -5.52 4.03
CA GLN A 58 6.37 -6.93 3.66
C GLN A 58 6.86 -7.80 4.82
N ARG A 59 7.90 -7.37 5.53
CA ARG A 59 8.41 -8.09 6.71
C ARG A 59 7.35 -8.21 7.81
N LYS A 60 6.67 -7.11 8.16
CA LYS A 60 5.59 -7.15 9.16
C LYS A 60 4.45 -8.08 8.75
N ALA A 61 4.08 -8.08 7.48
CA ALA A 61 3.05 -8.97 6.97
C ALA A 61 3.48 -10.44 7.00
N GLN A 62 4.76 -10.74 6.73
CA GLN A 62 5.32 -12.08 6.88
C GLN A 62 5.30 -12.55 8.34
N GLU A 63 5.71 -11.69 9.27
CA GLU A 63 5.67 -11.96 10.71
C GLU A 63 4.23 -12.23 11.19
N GLU A 64 3.29 -11.39 10.77
CA GLU A 64 1.88 -11.54 11.11
C GLU A 64 1.29 -12.84 10.54
N LEU A 65 1.64 -13.20 9.30
CA LEU A 65 1.23 -14.46 8.70
C LEU A 65 1.79 -15.66 9.46
N ALA A 66 3.05 -15.60 9.92
CA ALA A 66 3.65 -16.65 10.72
C ALA A 66 2.94 -16.81 12.08
N VAL A 67 2.61 -15.70 12.75
CA VAL A 67 1.83 -15.71 14.00
C VAL A 67 0.46 -16.33 13.77
N MET A 68 -0.27 -15.92 12.72
CA MET A 68 -1.57 -16.50 12.39
C MET A 68 -1.48 -17.99 12.10
N GLN A 69 -0.40 -18.45 11.45
CA GLN A 69 -0.19 -19.88 11.21
C GLN A 69 -0.07 -20.67 12.52
N GLN A 70 0.67 -20.16 13.50
CA GLN A 70 0.74 -20.80 14.83
C GLN A 70 -0.62 -20.80 15.53
N GLN A 71 -1.34 -19.69 15.50
CA GLN A 71 -2.68 -19.59 16.08
C GLN A 71 -3.67 -20.56 15.44
N ILE A 72 -3.60 -20.75 14.11
CA ILE A 72 -4.45 -21.71 13.39
C ILE A 72 -4.10 -23.16 13.77
N LEU A 73 -2.83 -23.48 14.01
CA LEU A 73 -2.43 -24.80 14.50
C LEU A 73 -3.00 -25.09 15.90
N GLU A 74 -2.93 -24.11 16.80
CA GLU A 74 -3.56 -24.22 18.13
C GLU A 74 -5.08 -24.39 18.01
N LEU A 75 -5.70 -23.64 17.10
CA LEU A 75 -7.13 -23.70 16.86
C LEU A 75 -7.56 -25.07 16.34
N ARG A 76 -6.79 -25.65 15.40
CA ARG A 76 -6.98 -27.01 14.89
C ARG A 76 -6.98 -28.02 16.03
N ALA A 77 -6.00 -27.95 16.93
CA ALA A 77 -5.92 -28.86 18.08
C ALA A 77 -7.13 -28.71 19.03
N LYS A 78 -7.72 -27.52 19.15
CA LYS A 78 -8.95 -27.31 19.93
C LYS A 78 -10.18 -27.88 19.22
N VAL A 79 -10.29 -27.69 17.91
CA VAL A 79 -11.37 -28.27 17.09
C VAL A 79 -11.34 -29.80 17.15
N GLU A 80 -10.17 -30.42 17.10
CA GLU A 80 -10.00 -31.88 17.22
C GLU A 80 -10.41 -32.44 18.58
N LYS A 81 -10.43 -31.60 19.63
CA LYS A 81 -10.89 -31.96 20.98
C LYS A 81 -12.37 -31.68 21.21
N ALA A 82 -13.04 -30.96 20.31
CA ALA A 82 -14.47 -30.70 20.41
C ALA A 82 -15.28 -31.99 20.22
N SER A 83 -16.49 -32.01 20.81
CA SER A 83 -17.45 -33.09 20.65
C SER A 83 -17.86 -33.28 19.19
N ASP A 84 -18.19 -34.52 18.81
CA ASP A 84 -18.51 -34.87 17.42
C ASP A 84 -19.67 -34.04 16.84
N SER A 85 -20.65 -33.67 17.66
CA SER A 85 -21.80 -32.86 17.25
C SER A 85 -21.45 -31.43 16.82
N THR A 86 -20.35 -30.85 17.32
CA THR A 86 -19.90 -29.50 17.00
C THR A 86 -18.64 -29.49 16.11
N ARG A 87 -17.93 -30.63 16.04
CA ARG A 87 -16.68 -30.76 15.29
C ARG A 87 -16.85 -30.50 13.80
N ALA A 88 -17.92 -30.98 13.16
CA ALA A 88 -18.10 -30.83 11.72
C ALA A 88 -18.17 -29.36 11.28
N ASP A 89 -18.99 -28.56 11.97
CA ASP A 89 -19.15 -27.12 11.67
C ASP A 89 -17.86 -26.34 11.96
N LEU A 90 -17.16 -26.69 13.05
CA LEU A 90 -15.88 -26.12 13.41
C LEU A 90 -14.78 -26.48 12.39
N GLN A 91 -14.77 -27.71 11.88
CA GLN A 91 -13.84 -28.15 10.83
C GLN A 91 -14.09 -27.42 9.52
N GLN A 92 -15.35 -27.23 9.12
CA GLN A 92 -15.68 -26.42 7.95
C GLN A 92 -15.16 -24.99 8.11
N SER A 93 -15.44 -24.36 9.26
CA SER A 93 -14.99 -23.00 9.57
C SER A 93 -13.46 -22.90 9.59
N LEU A 94 -12.78 -23.94 10.08
CA LEU A 94 -11.32 -24.01 10.12
C LEU A 94 -10.74 -24.11 8.69
N ASN A 95 -11.31 -24.96 7.84
CA ASN A 95 -10.90 -25.08 6.44
C ASN A 95 -11.08 -23.76 5.68
N GLU A 96 -12.17 -23.04 5.92
CA GLU A 96 -12.38 -21.71 5.35
C GLU A 96 -11.34 -20.69 5.84
N LEU A 97 -11.00 -20.73 7.13
CA LEU A 97 -9.95 -19.89 7.71
C LEU A 97 -8.59 -20.17 7.08
N GLU A 98 -8.24 -21.45 6.86
CA GLU A 98 -6.99 -21.85 6.22
C GLU A 98 -6.91 -21.36 4.77
N LYS A 99 -7.98 -21.51 3.99
CA LYS A 99 -8.05 -20.96 2.63
C LYS A 99 -7.85 -19.44 2.61
N LYS A 100 -8.42 -18.70 3.57
CA LYS A 100 -8.22 -17.25 3.67
C LYS A 100 -6.78 -16.89 4.03
N LYS A 101 -6.14 -17.65 4.92
CA LYS A 101 -4.71 -17.50 5.25
C LYS A 101 -3.83 -17.77 4.04
N ASP A 102 -4.12 -18.79 3.24
CA ASP A 102 -3.43 -19.04 1.97
C ASP A 102 -3.63 -17.88 0.99
N GLY A 103 -4.85 -17.35 0.95
CA GLY A 103 -5.14 -16.10 0.24
C GLY A 103 -4.20 -14.97 0.66
N VAL A 104 -4.02 -14.70 1.96
CA VAL A 104 -3.07 -13.67 2.44
C VAL A 104 -1.65 -13.93 1.94
N ARG A 105 -1.19 -15.18 1.96
CA ARG A 105 0.14 -15.57 1.48
C ARG A 105 0.34 -15.21 0.01
N GLU A 106 -0.65 -15.50 -0.84
CA GLU A 106 -0.60 -15.12 -2.26
C GLU A 106 -0.49 -13.60 -2.45
N LYS A 107 -1.27 -12.81 -1.69
CA LYS A 107 -1.26 -11.34 -1.83
C LYS A 107 0.06 -10.75 -1.34
N LEU A 108 0.70 -11.40 -0.36
CA LEU A 108 2.04 -11.02 0.10
C LEU A 108 3.10 -11.30 -0.98
N ASP A 109 2.98 -12.43 -1.68
CA ASP A 109 3.84 -12.74 -2.82
C ASP A 109 3.59 -11.76 -3.98
N GLU A 110 2.33 -11.43 -4.30
CA GLU A 110 1.99 -10.38 -5.28
C GLU A 110 2.61 -9.03 -4.89
N LEU A 111 2.56 -8.66 -3.60
CA LEU A 111 3.11 -7.41 -3.10
C LEU A 111 4.63 -7.34 -3.22
N LYS A 112 5.32 -8.49 -3.15
CA LYS A 112 6.77 -8.59 -3.33
C LYS A 112 7.20 -8.19 -4.74
N TYR A 113 6.39 -8.52 -5.75
CA TYR A 113 6.67 -8.27 -7.16
C TYR A 113 5.89 -7.08 -7.75
N ALA A 114 5.09 -6.39 -6.94
CA ALA A 114 4.28 -5.26 -7.38
C ALA A 114 5.15 -4.04 -7.73
N THR A 115 4.86 -3.42 -8.88
CA THR A 115 5.45 -2.14 -9.29
C THR A 115 5.02 -1.01 -8.36
N ASP A 116 5.75 0.11 -8.36
CA ASP A 116 5.40 1.29 -7.56
C ASP A 116 3.96 1.76 -7.77
N ALA A 117 3.49 1.74 -9.02
CA ALA A 117 2.13 2.12 -9.37
C ALA A 117 1.05 1.20 -8.78
N LYS A 118 1.32 -0.11 -8.65
CA LYS A 118 0.35 -1.09 -8.14
C LYS A 118 0.48 -1.40 -6.66
N TRP A 119 1.61 -1.03 -6.06
CA TRP A 119 1.94 -1.41 -4.69
C TRP A 119 0.85 -1.03 -3.69
N HIS A 120 0.30 0.19 -3.80
CA HIS A 120 -0.74 0.67 -2.88
C HIS A 120 -2.01 -0.18 -2.94
N GLU A 121 -2.49 -0.49 -4.15
CA GLU A 121 -3.68 -1.33 -4.34
C GLU A 121 -3.47 -2.75 -3.78
N VAL A 122 -2.34 -3.37 -4.09
CA VAL A 122 -2.04 -4.73 -3.59
C VAL A 122 -1.91 -4.73 -2.06
N ARG A 123 -1.33 -3.68 -1.46
CA ARG A 123 -1.26 -3.52 -0.01
C ARG A 123 -2.65 -3.42 0.64
N GLU A 124 -3.56 -2.63 0.08
CA GLU A 124 -4.93 -2.52 0.61
C GLU A 124 -5.70 -3.84 0.50
N ARG A 125 -5.54 -4.57 -0.60
CA ARG A 125 -6.11 -5.91 -0.77
C ARG A 125 -5.53 -6.90 0.25
N MET A 126 -4.23 -6.83 0.52
CA MET A 126 -3.58 -7.66 1.53
C MET A 126 -4.07 -7.34 2.95
N ASN A 127 -4.18 -6.05 3.31
CA ASN A 127 -4.75 -5.61 4.59
C ASN A 127 -6.18 -6.13 4.79
N SER A 128 -7.01 -6.02 3.75
CA SER A 128 -8.38 -6.51 3.78
C SER A 128 -8.45 -8.01 3.99
N ALA A 129 -7.56 -8.77 3.34
CA ALA A 129 -7.46 -10.22 3.51
C ALA A 129 -6.99 -10.59 4.93
N LEU A 130 -6.00 -9.88 5.48
CA LEU A 130 -5.55 -10.06 6.87
C LEU A 130 -6.70 -9.85 7.87
N ASP A 131 -7.47 -8.78 7.69
CA ASP A 131 -8.61 -8.48 8.55
C ASP A 131 -9.70 -9.54 8.45
N GLU A 132 -9.92 -10.12 7.27
CA GLU A 132 -10.86 -11.22 7.11
C GLU A 132 -10.40 -12.48 7.84
N VAL A 133 -9.11 -12.85 7.73
CA VAL A 133 -8.53 -13.97 8.49
C VAL A 133 -8.70 -13.75 9.99
N LYS A 134 -8.33 -12.57 10.50
CA LYS A 134 -8.50 -12.21 11.93
C LYS A 134 -9.96 -12.31 12.39
N ARG A 135 -10.91 -11.81 11.58
CA ARG A 135 -12.35 -11.91 11.90
C ARG A 135 -12.80 -13.37 11.93
N SER A 136 -12.40 -14.17 10.95
CA SER A 136 -12.76 -15.58 10.87
C SER A 136 -12.17 -16.39 12.02
N TYR A 137 -10.92 -16.12 12.38
CA TYR A 137 -10.26 -16.68 13.56
C TYR A 137 -11.02 -16.36 14.85
N ARG A 138 -11.36 -15.08 15.10
CA ARG A 138 -12.11 -14.66 16.28
C ARG A 138 -13.50 -15.31 16.35
N ARG A 139 -14.20 -15.42 15.21
CA ARG A 139 -15.50 -16.11 15.16
C ARG A 139 -15.36 -17.57 15.55
N LEU A 140 -14.41 -18.29 14.96
CA LEU A 140 -14.22 -19.71 15.25
C LEU A 140 -13.82 -19.92 16.72
N LEU A 141 -12.91 -19.08 17.23
CA LEU A 141 -12.52 -19.10 18.64
C LEU A 141 -13.71 -18.90 19.59
N ALA A 142 -14.68 -18.05 19.24
CA ALA A 142 -15.87 -17.82 20.04
C ALA A 142 -16.90 -18.97 20.01
N HIS A 143 -16.81 -19.89 19.04
CA HIS A 143 -17.67 -21.07 18.93
C HIS A 143 -17.02 -22.33 19.50
N LEU A 144 -15.76 -22.24 19.95
CA LEU A 144 -15.12 -23.34 20.67
C LEU A 144 -15.74 -23.46 22.07
N PRO A 145 -16.00 -24.70 22.54
CA PRO A 145 -16.52 -24.95 23.89
C PRO A 145 -15.49 -24.66 24.98
#